data_AF-A0A182YRC1-F1
#
_entry.id   AF-A0A182YRC1-F1
#
_cell.length_a   1.000
_cell.length_b   1.000
_cell.length_c   1.000
_cell.angle_alpha   90.00
_cell.angle_beta   90.00
_cell.angle_gamma   90.00
#
_symmetry.space_group_name_H-M   'P 1'
#
loop_
_entity.id
_entity.type
_entity.pdbx_description
1 polymer ?
#
loop_
_entity_poly.entity_id
_entity_poly.type
_entity_poly.pdbx_seq_one_letter_code
_entity_poly.pdbx_strand_id
1 'polypeptide(L)'
;MEVKMELLLSQEKVKVVVTEPKPEVPDNAWLANDEKARVLIGLSLNDSQLIHVMQTNTSKEMWDELKSYHKRSSLSSKIHVMRKMFATKMPEGGNIDEHIKELSSLRLRLIALGEEMKDSSFVALMLSSLPRSYDGLIVALESRPDADLTLDFVEGKLLGDGSRRADGAEEEKALFLSGGDKTKIDKQRENDVTTGR
;
A
#
# COMPACT_ATOMS: atom_id res chain seq x y z
N MET A 1 3.34 -0.69 -20.08
CA MET A 1 3.98 -1.61 -21.06
C MET A 1 2.99 -2.02 -22.15
N GLU A 2 1.76 -2.40 -21.78
CA GLU A 2 0.66 -2.76 -22.71
C GLU A 2 0.43 -1.72 -23.81
N VAL A 3 0.34 -0.42 -23.49
CA VAL A 3 0.10 0.66 -24.47
C VAL A 3 1.21 0.78 -25.52
N LYS A 4 2.50 0.67 -25.13
CA LYS A 4 3.63 0.77 -26.07
C LYS A 4 3.60 -0.39 -27.07
N MET A 5 3.26 -1.58 -26.58
CA MET A 5 3.20 -2.80 -27.37
C MET A 5 2.02 -2.75 -28.37
N GLU A 6 0.86 -2.25 -27.94
CA GLU A 6 -0.28 -2.02 -28.85
C GLU A 6 0.03 -1.00 -29.95
N LEU A 7 0.77 0.05 -29.62
CA LEU A 7 1.21 1.06 -30.60
C LEU A 7 2.15 0.44 -31.65
N LEU A 8 3.11 -0.38 -31.24
CA LEU A 8 4.04 -1.06 -32.16
C LEU A 8 3.31 -2.01 -33.12
N LEU A 9 2.38 -2.83 -32.62
CA LEU A 9 1.59 -3.74 -33.45
C LEU A 9 0.67 -2.99 -34.43
N SER A 10 0.16 -1.82 -34.03
CA SER A 10 -0.66 -0.96 -34.87
C SER A 10 0.17 -0.27 -35.96
N GLN A 11 1.35 0.23 -35.62
CA GLN A 11 2.30 0.84 -36.56
C GLN A 11 2.70 -0.14 -37.66
N GLU A 12 2.98 -1.39 -37.28
CA GLU A 12 3.45 -2.43 -38.20
C GLU A 12 2.31 -3.13 -38.96
N LYS A 13 1.05 -2.70 -38.75
CA LYS A 13 -0.17 -3.22 -39.37
C LYS A 13 -0.43 -4.71 -39.13
N VAL A 14 0.06 -5.25 -38.00
CA VAL A 14 -0.08 -6.67 -37.63
C VAL A 14 -1.05 -6.89 -36.47
N LYS A 15 -1.82 -5.87 -36.06
CA LYS A 15 -2.80 -6.00 -34.96
C LYS A 15 -3.89 -7.05 -35.20
N VAL A 16 -4.19 -7.37 -36.46
CA VAL A 16 -5.24 -8.33 -36.83
C VAL A 16 -4.89 -9.75 -36.35
N VAL A 17 -3.64 -10.18 -36.49
CA VAL A 17 -3.22 -11.56 -36.13
C VAL A 17 -3.20 -11.83 -34.62
N VAL A 18 -3.16 -10.79 -33.79
CA VAL A 18 -3.24 -10.92 -32.31
C VAL A 18 -4.66 -10.78 -31.76
N THR A 19 -5.64 -10.39 -32.59
CA THR A 19 -7.03 -10.16 -32.17
C THR A 19 -7.95 -11.24 -32.70
N GLU A 20 -7.82 -11.60 -33.97
CA GLU A 20 -8.65 -12.59 -34.63
C GLU A 20 -8.14 -14.02 -34.40
N PRO A 21 -9.03 -15.03 -34.29
CA PRO A 21 -8.61 -16.41 -34.19
C PRO A 21 -7.82 -16.83 -35.43
N LYS A 22 -6.88 -17.76 -35.26
CA LYS A 22 -6.14 -18.34 -36.36
C LYS A 22 -7.12 -18.91 -37.41
N PRO A 23 -6.99 -18.55 -38.70
CA PRO A 23 -7.80 -19.14 -39.77
C PRO A 23 -7.59 -20.65 -39.87
N GLU A 24 -8.62 -21.41 -40.27
CA GLU A 24 -8.50 -22.86 -40.50
C GLU A 24 -7.44 -23.19 -41.56
N VAL A 25 -7.32 -22.35 -42.59
CA VAL A 25 -6.30 -22.41 -43.62
C VAL A 25 -5.55 -21.07 -43.67
N PRO A 26 -4.45 -20.92 -42.93
CA PRO A 26 -3.66 -19.70 -42.96
C PRO A 26 -2.92 -19.58 -44.29
N ASP A 27 -3.02 -18.42 -44.93
CA ASP A 27 -2.24 -18.09 -46.12
C ASP A 27 -0.83 -17.60 -45.73
N ASN A 28 0.05 -17.46 -46.73
CA ASN A 28 1.42 -16.99 -46.51
C ASN A 28 1.47 -15.56 -45.93
N ALA A 29 0.47 -14.72 -46.23
CA ALA A 29 0.40 -13.37 -45.71
C ALA A 29 0.09 -13.37 -44.20
N TRP A 30 -0.83 -14.22 -43.77
CA TRP A 30 -1.16 -14.43 -42.37
C TRP A 30 0.04 -14.99 -41.60
N LEU A 31 0.72 -16.01 -42.14
CA LEU A 31 1.90 -16.61 -41.50
C LEU A 31 3.03 -15.57 -41.32
N ALA A 32 3.30 -14.75 -42.33
CA ALA A 32 4.30 -13.69 -42.25
C ALA A 32 3.91 -12.62 -41.22
N ASN A 33 2.63 -12.23 -41.17
CA ASN A 33 2.14 -11.26 -40.19
C ASN A 33 2.16 -11.82 -38.75
N ASP A 34 1.83 -13.10 -38.57
CA ASP A 34 1.90 -13.79 -37.28
C ASP A 34 3.35 -13.85 -36.78
N GLU A 35 4.29 -14.28 -37.62
CA GLU A 35 5.71 -14.30 -37.27
C GLU A 35 6.23 -12.90 -36.91
N LYS A 36 5.88 -11.89 -37.71
CA LYS A 36 6.25 -10.50 -37.45
C LYS A 36 5.67 -10.01 -36.12
N ALA A 37 4.41 -10.32 -35.82
CA ALA A 37 3.80 -9.97 -34.54
C ALA A 37 4.49 -10.70 -33.38
N ARG A 38 4.80 -12.01 -33.49
CA ARG A 38 5.52 -12.77 -32.46
C ARG A 38 6.88 -12.17 -32.14
N VAL A 39 7.64 -11.77 -33.16
CA VAL A 39 8.94 -11.11 -32.99
C VAL A 39 8.79 -9.75 -32.27
N LEU A 40 7.85 -8.91 -32.71
CA LEU A 40 7.61 -7.60 -32.09
C LEU A 40 7.16 -7.71 -30.64
N ILE A 41 6.29 -8.70 -30.35
CA ILE A 41 5.86 -9.05 -28.99
C ILE A 41 7.11 -9.44 -28.19
N GLY A 42 7.87 -10.44 -28.62
CA GLY A 42 9.04 -10.94 -27.92
C GLY A 42 10.10 -9.86 -27.62
N LEU A 43 10.40 -8.99 -28.59
CA LEU A 43 11.37 -7.89 -28.43
C LEU A 43 10.90 -6.80 -27.45
N SER A 44 9.60 -6.72 -27.18
CA SER A 44 9.03 -5.73 -26.26
C SER A 44 9.01 -6.22 -24.80
N LEU A 45 9.28 -7.51 -24.57
CA LEU A 45 9.24 -8.14 -23.27
C LEU A 45 10.62 -8.18 -22.62
N ASN A 46 10.64 -8.23 -21.29
CA ASN A 46 11.83 -8.58 -20.53
C ASN A 46 11.90 -10.11 -20.31
N ASP A 47 13.07 -10.59 -19.89
CA ASP A 47 13.34 -12.03 -19.72
C ASP A 47 12.34 -12.73 -18.78
N SER A 48 11.88 -12.03 -17.73
CA SER A 48 10.90 -12.56 -16.77
C SER A 48 9.49 -12.69 -17.36
N GLN A 49 9.16 -11.97 -18.42
CA GLN A 49 7.90 -12.12 -19.16
C GLN A 49 8.03 -13.14 -20.29
N LEU A 50 9.19 -13.23 -20.94
CA LEU A 50 9.44 -14.16 -22.04
C LEU A 50 9.16 -15.61 -21.66
N ILE A 51 9.54 -16.02 -20.45
CA ILE A 51 9.31 -17.38 -19.93
C ILE A 51 7.83 -17.81 -20.00
N HIS A 52 6.89 -16.85 -19.92
CA HIS A 52 5.46 -17.13 -19.96
C HIS A 52 4.91 -17.33 -21.37
N VAL A 53 5.60 -16.85 -22.41
CA VAL A 53 5.14 -16.93 -23.80
C VAL A 53 5.94 -17.89 -24.68
N MET A 54 7.05 -18.42 -24.18
CA MET A 54 7.97 -19.30 -24.94
C MET A 54 7.33 -20.55 -25.53
N GLN A 55 6.23 -21.05 -24.95
CA GLN A 55 5.56 -22.28 -25.40
C GLN A 55 4.36 -22.05 -26.33
N THR A 56 4.06 -20.79 -26.63
CA THR A 56 2.94 -20.43 -27.51
C THR A 56 3.34 -20.51 -28.99
N ASN A 57 2.38 -20.84 -29.84
CA ASN A 57 2.62 -21.12 -31.26
C ASN A 57 2.15 -20.01 -32.19
N THR A 58 1.31 -19.10 -31.70
CA THR A 58 0.76 -17.97 -32.47
C THR A 58 0.95 -16.66 -31.71
N SER A 59 1.00 -15.56 -32.45
CA SER A 59 1.03 -14.21 -31.88
C SER A 59 -0.20 -13.92 -31.01
N LYS A 60 -1.35 -14.49 -31.35
CA LYS A 60 -2.55 -14.45 -30.54
C LYS A 60 -2.38 -15.18 -29.20
N GLU A 61 -1.89 -16.41 -29.20
CA GLU A 61 -1.62 -17.15 -27.96
C GLU A 61 -0.61 -16.39 -27.07
N MET A 62 0.47 -15.85 -27.66
CA MET A 62 1.42 -15.00 -26.92
C MET A 62 0.70 -13.81 -26.27
N TRP A 63 -0.15 -13.13 -27.04
CA TRP A 63 -0.87 -11.94 -26.60
C TRP A 63 -1.88 -12.24 -25.49
N ASP A 64 -2.63 -13.33 -25.62
CA ASP A 64 -3.62 -13.76 -24.64
C ASP A 64 -2.96 -14.22 -23.33
N GLU A 65 -1.83 -14.96 -23.40
CA GLU A 65 -1.08 -15.37 -22.21
C GLU A 65 -0.47 -14.16 -21.49
N LEU A 66 0.07 -13.17 -22.22
CA LEU A 66 0.55 -11.92 -21.63
C LEU A 66 -0.57 -11.14 -20.94
N LYS A 67 -1.73 -11.01 -21.59
CA LYS A 67 -2.91 -10.38 -20.99
C LYS A 67 -3.33 -11.11 -19.72
N SER A 68 -3.36 -12.43 -19.75
CA SER A 68 -3.66 -13.27 -18.60
C SER A 68 -2.64 -13.09 -17.48
N TYR A 69 -1.34 -13.08 -17.80
CA TYR A 69 -0.25 -12.84 -16.85
C TYR A 69 -0.36 -11.46 -16.20
N HIS A 70 -0.54 -10.40 -16.99
CA HIS A 70 -0.67 -9.04 -16.48
C HIS A 70 -1.93 -8.82 -15.66
N LYS A 71 -3.05 -9.44 -16.04
CA LYS A 71 -4.29 -9.45 -15.24
C LYS A 71 -4.12 -10.21 -13.92
N ARG A 72 -3.49 -11.39 -13.94
CA ARG A 72 -3.20 -12.18 -12.72
C ARG A 72 -2.23 -11.45 -11.80
N SER A 73 -1.20 -10.83 -12.36
CA SER A 73 -0.23 -10.01 -11.64
C SER A 73 -0.94 -8.81 -11.00
N SER A 74 -1.80 -8.09 -11.74
CA SER A 74 -2.55 -6.96 -11.18
C SER A 74 -3.53 -7.39 -10.08
N LEU A 75 -4.24 -8.52 -10.24
CA LEU A 75 -5.11 -9.06 -9.19
C LEU A 75 -4.33 -9.48 -7.95
N SER A 76 -3.20 -10.16 -8.13
CA SER A 76 -2.35 -10.61 -7.02
C SER A 76 -1.76 -9.42 -6.27
N SER A 77 -1.31 -8.39 -6.99
CA SER A 77 -0.89 -7.11 -6.39
C SER A 77 -2.02 -6.42 -5.65
N LYS A 78 -3.23 -6.36 -6.22
CA LYS A 78 -4.42 -5.80 -5.53
C LYS A 78 -4.71 -6.54 -4.24
N ILE A 79 -4.77 -7.88 -4.28
CA ILE A 79 -4.99 -8.73 -3.08
C ILE A 79 -3.91 -8.47 -2.04
N HIS A 80 -2.63 -8.39 -2.45
CA HIS A 80 -1.53 -8.13 -1.54
C HIS A 80 -1.67 -6.77 -0.85
N VAL A 81 -1.94 -5.70 -1.61
CA VAL A 81 -2.10 -4.35 -1.04
C VAL A 81 -3.32 -4.29 -0.11
N MET A 82 -4.46 -4.88 -0.50
CA MET A 82 -5.66 -4.94 0.34
C MET A 82 -5.38 -5.69 1.65
N ARG A 83 -4.77 -6.88 1.58
CA ARG A 83 -4.40 -7.65 2.78
C ARG A 83 -3.48 -6.86 3.70
N LYS A 84 -2.45 -6.23 3.14
CA LYS A 84 -1.54 -5.40 3.92
C LYS A 84 -2.29 -4.24 4.58
N MET A 85 -3.13 -3.53 3.82
CA MET A 85 -3.91 -2.39 4.29
C MET A 85 -4.82 -2.74 5.47
N PHE A 86 -5.57 -3.85 5.42
CA PHE A 86 -6.42 -4.27 6.54
C PHE A 86 -5.65 -4.85 7.74
N ALA A 87 -4.44 -5.38 7.50
CA ALA A 87 -3.57 -5.89 8.55
C ALA A 87 -2.71 -4.81 9.23
N THR A 88 -2.51 -3.65 8.59
CA THR A 88 -1.78 -2.52 9.17
C THR A 88 -2.58 -1.95 10.33
N LYS A 89 -2.05 -2.12 11.54
CA LYS A 89 -2.58 -1.58 12.79
C LYS A 89 -1.47 -0.79 13.49
N MET A 90 -1.80 0.36 14.04
CA MET A 90 -0.85 1.13 14.83
C MET A 90 -0.72 0.50 16.23
N PRO A 91 0.50 0.18 16.69
CA PRO A 91 0.70 -0.31 18.05
C PRO A 91 0.43 0.79 19.08
N GLU A 92 0.19 0.40 20.35
CA GLU A 92 0.12 1.37 21.45
C GLU A 92 1.43 2.16 21.57
N GLY A 93 1.33 3.48 21.69
CA GLY A 93 2.48 4.39 21.66
C GLY A 93 3.16 4.56 20.29
N GLY A 94 2.55 4.05 19.21
CA GLY A 94 3.04 4.25 17.84
C GLY A 94 2.90 5.70 17.36
N ASN A 95 3.68 6.04 16.32
CA ASN A 95 3.66 7.36 15.70
C ASN A 95 2.49 7.47 14.70
N ILE A 96 1.54 8.38 14.97
CA ILE A 96 0.34 8.54 14.15
C ILE A 96 0.66 9.09 12.75
N ASP A 97 1.64 9.97 12.61
CA ASP A 97 2.06 10.53 11.32
C ASP A 97 2.61 9.43 10.40
N GLU A 98 3.46 8.56 10.94
CA GLU A 98 4.03 7.44 10.18
C GLU A 98 2.94 6.45 9.76
N HIS A 99 1.99 6.18 10.65
CA HIS A 99 0.87 5.28 10.38
C HIS A 99 -0.05 5.82 9.28
N ILE A 100 -0.44 7.10 9.34
CA ILE A 100 -1.25 7.76 8.29
C ILE A 100 -0.51 7.75 6.95
N LYS A 101 0.81 8.02 6.95
CA LYS A 101 1.64 7.96 5.74
C LYS A 101 1.69 6.55 5.14
N GLU A 102 1.80 5.50 5.96
CA GLU A 102 1.77 4.13 5.47
C GLU A 102 0.44 3.78 4.81
N LEU A 103 -0.68 4.07 5.48
CA LEU A 103 -2.03 3.81 4.92
C LEU A 103 -2.27 4.59 3.62
N SER A 104 -1.85 5.86 3.57
CA SER A 104 -1.97 6.71 2.38
C SER A 104 -1.14 6.17 1.21
N SER A 105 0.08 5.69 1.48
CA SER A 105 0.92 5.03 0.49
C SER A 105 0.27 3.77 -0.08
N LEU A 106 -0.37 2.96 0.77
CA LEU A 106 -1.12 1.78 0.32
C LEU A 106 -2.34 2.17 -0.52
N ARG A 107 -3.06 3.24 -0.17
CA ARG A 107 -4.19 3.76 -0.96
C ARG A 107 -3.73 4.22 -2.35
N LEU A 108 -2.64 4.97 -2.43
CA LEU A 108 -2.07 5.39 -3.72
C LEU A 108 -1.66 4.21 -4.59
N ARG A 109 -1.12 3.13 -3.99
CA ARG A 109 -0.80 1.89 -4.72
C ARG A 109 -2.05 1.20 -5.27
N LEU A 110 -3.18 1.22 -4.56
CA LEU A 110 -4.45 0.69 -5.07
C LEU A 110 -4.96 1.50 -6.26
N ILE A 111 -4.91 2.83 -6.17
CA ILE A 111 -5.28 3.73 -7.27
C ILE A 111 -4.41 3.46 -8.49
N ALA A 112 -3.09 3.26 -8.31
CA ALA A 112 -2.18 2.90 -9.40
C ALA A 112 -2.49 1.53 -10.04
N LEU A 113 -3.18 0.63 -9.31
CA LEU A 113 -3.68 -0.64 -9.83
C LEU A 113 -5.09 -0.51 -10.45
N GLY A 114 -5.63 0.70 -10.56
CA GLY A 114 -6.96 0.98 -11.08
C GLY A 114 -8.08 0.60 -10.11
N GLU A 115 -7.84 0.68 -8.81
CA GLU A 115 -8.86 0.50 -7.78
C GLU A 115 -9.07 1.81 -7.00
N GLU A 116 -10.28 2.32 -7.00
CA GLU A 116 -10.63 3.50 -6.22
C GLU A 116 -11.19 3.12 -4.86
N MET A 117 -10.74 3.83 -3.82
CA MET A 117 -11.30 3.74 -2.48
C MET A 117 -11.93 5.07 -2.11
N LYS A 118 -13.22 5.03 -1.73
CA LYS A 118 -13.95 6.20 -1.25
C LYS A 118 -13.31 6.74 0.02
N ASP A 119 -13.29 8.06 0.17
CA ASP A 119 -12.74 8.71 1.37
C ASP A 119 -13.42 8.21 2.64
N SER A 120 -14.75 8.01 2.64
CA SER A 120 -15.48 7.49 3.80
C SER A 120 -15.00 6.09 4.23
N SER A 121 -14.74 5.20 3.28
CA SER A 121 -14.19 3.88 3.56
C SER A 121 -12.75 3.95 4.08
N PHE A 122 -11.95 4.87 3.54
CA PHE A 122 -10.58 5.08 3.99
C PHE A 122 -10.51 5.69 5.40
N VAL A 123 -11.39 6.63 5.73
CA VAL A 123 -11.56 7.18 7.09
C VAL A 123 -11.94 6.08 8.07
N ALA A 124 -12.95 5.26 7.75
CA ALA A 124 -13.36 4.15 8.61
C ALA A 124 -12.22 3.14 8.84
N LEU A 125 -11.47 2.81 7.78
CA LEU A 125 -10.28 1.96 7.88
C LEU A 125 -9.24 2.59 8.82
N MET A 126 -8.92 3.86 8.63
CA MET A 126 -7.94 4.58 9.43
C MET A 126 -8.31 4.57 10.90
N LEU A 127 -9.55 4.94 11.26
CA LEU A 127 -10.02 4.92 12.65
C LEU A 127 -10.00 3.49 13.24
N SER A 128 -10.41 2.48 12.47
CA SER A 128 -10.38 1.07 12.92
C SER A 128 -8.97 0.51 13.14
N SER A 129 -7.95 1.19 12.62
CA SER A 129 -6.55 0.75 12.67
C SER A 129 -5.77 1.30 13.86
N LEU A 130 -6.37 2.22 14.61
CA LEU A 130 -5.78 2.83 15.79
C LEU A 130 -5.91 1.92 17.02
N PRO A 131 -5.00 2.05 17.99
CA PRO A 131 -5.06 1.28 19.21
C PRO A 131 -6.06 1.89 20.21
N ARG A 132 -6.38 1.15 21.28
CA ARG A 132 -7.46 1.50 22.21
C ARG A 132 -7.27 2.84 22.91
N SER A 133 -6.03 3.29 23.07
CA SER A 133 -5.75 4.63 23.61
C SER A 133 -6.42 5.76 22.81
N TYR A 134 -6.83 5.54 21.56
CA TYR A 134 -7.55 6.48 20.71
C TYR A 134 -9.08 6.33 20.76
N ASP A 135 -9.64 5.34 21.49
CA ASP A 135 -11.09 5.07 21.53
C ASP A 135 -11.91 6.32 21.91
N GLY A 136 -11.42 7.12 22.86
CA GLY A 136 -12.09 8.36 23.27
C GLY A 136 -12.19 9.40 22.14
N LEU A 137 -11.17 9.50 21.29
CA LEU A 137 -11.21 10.37 20.11
C LEU A 137 -12.15 9.79 19.04
N ILE A 138 -12.13 8.47 18.84
CA ILE A 138 -13.00 7.80 17.87
C ILE A 138 -14.47 8.04 18.24
N VAL A 139 -14.87 7.82 19.49
CA VAL A 139 -16.24 8.09 19.95
C VAL A 139 -16.64 9.56 19.74
N ALA A 140 -15.73 10.50 20.00
CA ALA A 140 -16.00 11.92 19.76
C ALA A 140 -16.18 12.25 18.27
N LEU A 141 -15.44 11.57 17.39
CA LEU A 141 -15.61 11.70 15.94
C LEU A 141 -16.91 11.05 15.46
N GLU A 142 -17.26 9.86 15.94
CA GLU A 142 -18.51 9.15 15.60
C GLU A 142 -19.78 9.90 16.04
N SER A 143 -19.68 10.77 17.05
CA SER A 143 -20.81 11.61 17.49
C SER A 143 -21.17 12.74 16.52
N ARG A 144 -20.36 12.98 15.49
CA ARG A 144 -20.55 14.04 14.51
C ARG A 144 -21.36 13.55 13.31
N PRO A 145 -22.01 14.46 12.55
CA PRO A 145 -22.59 14.12 11.27
C PRO A 145 -21.53 13.59 10.30
N ASP A 146 -21.86 12.54 9.52
CA ASP A 146 -20.97 11.96 8.51
C ASP A 146 -20.40 13.00 7.51
N ALA A 147 -21.18 14.03 7.21
CA ALA A 147 -20.76 15.12 6.30
C ALA A 147 -19.57 15.92 6.83
N ASP A 148 -19.37 15.96 8.16
CA ASP A 148 -18.26 16.66 8.81
C ASP A 148 -17.00 15.79 8.91
N LEU A 149 -17.10 14.48 8.67
CA LEU A 149 -16.02 13.51 8.74
C LEU A 149 -15.26 13.41 7.41
N THR A 150 -14.79 14.56 6.92
CA THR A 150 -13.91 14.59 5.75
C THR A 150 -12.53 14.01 6.09
N LEU A 151 -11.84 13.50 5.07
CA LEU A 151 -10.50 12.93 5.26
C LEU A 151 -9.54 13.94 5.91
N ASP A 152 -9.48 15.16 5.37
CA ASP A 152 -8.62 16.23 5.88
C ASP A 152 -8.93 16.58 7.35
N PHE A 153 -10.21 16.60 7.72
CA PHE A 153 -10.62 16.89 9.10
C PHE A 153 -10.17 15.79 10.06
N VAL A 154 -10.37 14.53 9.67
CA VAL A 154 -9.98 13.37 10.49
C VAL A 154 -8.47 13.29 10.62
N GLU A 155 -7.72 13.44 9.53
CA GLU A 155 -6.25 13.47 9.57
C GLU A 155 -5.75 14.59 10.48
N GLY A 156 -6.30 15.81 10.35
CA GLY A 156 -5.95 16.93 11.21
C GLY A 156 -6.21 16.67 12.69
N LYS A 157 -7.31 15.98 13.04
CA LYS A 157 -7.62 15.60 14.43
C LYS A 157 -6.69 14.52 14.95
N LEU A 158 -6.38 13.52 14.14
CA LEU A 158 -5.46 12.45 14.52
C LEU A 158 -4.05 12.97 14.78
N LEU A 159 -3.54 13.81 13.88
CA LEU A 159 -2.23 14.44 14.03
C LEU A 159 -2.16 15.32 15.28
N GLY A 160 -3.18 16.16 15.50
CA GLY A 160 -3.22 17.02 16.70
C GLY A 160 -3.27 16.24 18.02
N ASP A 161 -4.03 15.15 18.08
CA ASP A 161 -4.07 14.30 19.28
C ASP A 161 -2.78 13.50 19.47
N GLY A 162 -2.14 13.08 18.37
CA GLY A 162 -0.83 12.43 18.39
C GLY A 162 0.26 13.33 18.97
N SER A 163 0.37 14.58 18.52
CA SER A 163 1.34 15.54 19.07
C SER A 163 1.11 15.77 20.58
N ARG A 164 -0.15 15.99 20.99
CA ARG A 164 -0.51 16.18 22.40
C ARG A 164 -0.10 15.00 23.28
N ARG A 165 -0.19 13.77 22.76
CA ARG A 165 0.22 12.55 23.47
C ARG A 165 1.73 12.40 23.54
N ALA A 166 2.44 12.78 22.48
CA ALA A 166 3.90 12.77 22.48
C ALA A 166 4.45 13.75 23.54
N ASP A 167 3.92 14.97 23.58
CA ASP A 167 4.31 16.00 24.55
C ASP A 167 4.04 15.52 26.00
N GLY A 168 2.84 14.99 26.28
CA GLY A 168 2.50 14.48 27.60
C GLY A 168 3.36 13.29 28.05
N ALA A 169 3.78 12.42 27.12
CA ALA A 169 4.66 11.30 27.43
C ALA A 169 6.10 11.75 27.73
N GLU A 170 6.58 12.83 27.10
CA GLU A 170 7.88 13.44 27.42
C GLU A 170 7.88 14.11 28.80
N GLU A 171 6.81 14.85 29.12
CA GLU A 171 6.63 15.46 30.44
C GLU A 171 6.58 14.42 31.56
N GLU A 172 5.83 13.32 31.38
CA GLU A 172 5.75 12.22 32.34
C GLU A 172 7.13 11.59 32.57
N LYS A 173 7.85 11.25 31.50
CA LYS A 173 9.22 10.71 31.60
C LYS A 173 10.16 11.66 32.34
N ALA A 174 10.11 12.96 32.06
CA ALA A 174 10.92 13.96 32.74
C ALA A 174 10.59 14.04 34.25
N LEU A 175 9.30 13.95 34.60
CA LEU A 175 8.85 13.93 36.00
C LEU A 175 9.38 12.70 36.75
N PHE A 176 9.30 11.50 36.14
CA PHE A 176 9.83 10.26 36.72
C PHE A 176 11.35 10.31 36.93
N LEU A 177 12.10 10.87 35.98
CA LEU A 177 13.55 11.02 36.10
C LEU A 177 13.92 12.02 37.21
N SER A 178 13.15 13.11 37.37
CA SER A 178 13.37 14.09 38.43
C SER A 178 12.96 13.62 39.84
N GLY A 179 12.00 12.68 39.94
CA GLY A 179 11.53 12.11 41.20
C GLY A 179 12.43 11.02 41.79
N GLY A 180 13.29 10.39 40.98
CA GLY A 180 14.15 9.27 41.38
C GLY A 180 15.34 9.64 42.28
N ASP A 181 15.66 10.93 42.43
CA ASP A 181 16.85 11.37 43.18
C ASP A 181 16.57 11.60 44.69
N LYS A 182 15.29 11.73 45.09
CA LYS A 182 14.92 11.98 46.49
C LYS A 182 15.02 10.74 47.39
N THR A 183 14.94 9.53 46.84
CA THR A 183 15.01 8.27 47.61
C THR A 183 16.44 7.85 47.96
N LYS A 184 17.48 8.43 47.36
CA LYS A 184 18.88 8.19 47.75
C LYS A 184 19.38 9.13 48.85
N ILE A 185 18.85 10.36 48.91
CA ILE A 185 19.28 11.36 49.91
C ILE A 185 18.81 10.99 51.32
N ASP A 186 17.66 10.34 51.47
CA ASP A 186 17.12 9.98 52.79
C ASP A 186 17.86 8.79 53.43
N LYS A 187 18.33 7.82 52.62
CA LYS A 187 19.10 6.66 53.14
C LYS A 187 20.53 6.98 53.55
N GLN A 188 21.06 8.14 53.15
CA GLN A 188 22.41 8.58 53.52
C GLN A 188 22.41 9.39 54.83
N ARG A 189 21.28 10.01 55.20
CA ARG A 189 21.12 10.71 56.48
C ARG A 189 20.87 9.77 57.68
N GLU A 190 20.30 8.59 57.43
CA GLU A 190 20.05 7.60 58.50
C GLU A 190 21.33 6.80 58.89
N ASN A 191 22.29 6.67 57.98
CA ASN A 191 23.54 5.97 58.25
C ASN A 191 24.60 6.83 58.96
N ASP A 192 24.58 8.16 58.81
CA ASP A 192 25.54 9.06 59.49
C ASP A 192 25.22 9.27 60.98
N VAL A 193 23.99 9.02 61.43
CA VAL A 193 23.60 9.13 62.85
C VAL A 193 24.04 7.89 63.65
N THR A 194 24.30 6.75 63.00
CA THR A 194 24.52 5.47 63.69
C THR A 194 26.01 5.12 63.88
N THR A 195 26.95 5.82 63.24
CA THR A 195 28.41 5.52 63.32
C THR A 195 29.20 6.48 64.22
N GLY A 196 28.57 7.52 64.79
CA GLY A 196 29.21 8.46 65.69
C GLY A 196 28.99 8.15 67.18
N ARG A 197 29.52 7.04 67.71
CA ARG A 197 29.72 6.88 69.16
C ARG A 197 30.81 5.90 69.52
#